data_AF-Q6GQZ0-F1
#
_entry.id   AF-Q6GQZ0-F1
#
_cell.length_a   1.000
_cell.length_b   1.000
_cell.length_c   1.000
_cell.angle_alpha   90.00
_cell.angle_beta   90.00
_cell.angle_gamma   90.00
#
_symmetry.space_group_name_H-M   'P 1'
#
loop_
_entity.id
_entity.type
_entity.pdbx_description
1 polymer ?
#
loop_
_entity_poly.entity_id
_entity_poly.type
_entity_poly.pdbx_seq_one_letter_code
_entity_poly.pdbx_strand_id
1 'polypeptide(L)'
;MLASLRHVCRSYSRFRRGAPPSLLQAKEVQLTPEPPGEANQTVLHVPVMVNEVIECLAPQEGQTILDLTFGAGGHTTSILRQASNIKILALDRDPAAFAIAQQLAHGYGPNIQPLLGRFSEAEDLLKSAGVEPGSIDGVLLDAGCSSMQFDTPDRGFSLSKDGPLDMRMDGDRCFDSFSDRSSSTASTCGD
;
A
#
# COMPACT_ATOMS: atom_id res chain seq x y z
N MET A 1 -32.42 7.91 3.54
CA MET A 1 -32.39 6.50 3.06
C MET A 1 -31.01 5.95 3.41
N LEU A 2 -30.82 5.59 4.69
CA LEU A 2 -29.54 5.13 5.25
C LEU A 2 -29.66 3.63 5.53
N ALA A 3 -29.19 2.80 4.61
CA ALA A 3 -29.10 1.36 4.82
C ALA A 3 -27.97 0.77 3.95
N SER A 4 -26.91 0.32 4.62
CA SER A 4 -26.06 -0.84 4.28
C SER A 4 -24.56 -0.56 4.42
N LEU A 5 -24.12 -0.39 5.67
CA LEU A 5 -22.74 -0.58 6.10
C LEU A 5 -22.74 -1.70 7.16
N ARG A 6 -23.22 -2.89 6.78
CA ARG A 6 -23.37 -4.04 7.70
C ARG A 6 -22.32 -5.15 7.56
N HIS A 7 -21.31 -5.01 6.70
CA HIS A 7 -20.33 -6.10 6.48
C HIS A 7 -18.89 -5.84 6.90
N VAL A 8 -18.52 -4.64 7.36
CA VAL A 8 -17.08 -4.30 7.56
C VAL A 8 -16.51 -4.69 8.94
N CYS A 9 -17.31 -5.18 9.91
CA CYS A 9 -16.76 -5.48 11.25
C CYS A 9 -17.42 -6.67 11.94
N ARG A 10 -17.30 -7.89 11.38
CA ARG A 10 -17.79 -9.13 12.03
C ARG A 10 -16.69 -10.04 12.60
N SER A 11 -15.41 -9.79 12.33
CA SER A 11 -14.32 -10.71 12.73
C SER A 11 -13.63 -10.37 14.05
N TYR A 12 -13.82 -9.17 14.62
CA TYR A 12 -13.16 -8.79 15.88
C TYR A 12 -13.69 -9.52 17.14
N SER A 13 -14.78 -10.28 17.05
CA SER A 13 -15.42 -10.90 18.22
C SER A 13 -14.88 -12.28 18.61
N ARG A 14 -13.88 -12.82 17.91
CA ARG A 14 -13.36 -14.19 18.16
C ARG A 14 -11.95 -14.31 18.74
N PHE A 15 -11.33 -13.21 19.17
CA PHE A 15 -10.04 -13.30 19.87
C PHE A 15 -10.23 -13.56 21.38
N ARG A 16 -10.49 -14.83 21.75
CA ARG A 16 -10.28 -15.33 23.12
C ARG A 16 -9.68 -16.75 23.16
N ARG A 17 -8.42 -16.78 23.62
CA ARG A 17 -7.70 -17.80 24.42
C ARG A 17 -7.51 -19.23 23.87
N GLY A 18 -6.24 -19.58 23.63
CA GLY A 18 -5.66 -20.94 23.59
C GLY A 18 -4.58 -21.01 22.49
N ALA A 19 -3.37 -21.54 22.64
CA ALA A 19 -2.65 -22.32 23.66
C ALA A 19 -1.12 -22.03 23.48
N PRO A 20 -0.21 -22.36 24.42
CA PRO A 20 1.20 -22.03 24.26
C PRO A 20 1.88 -22.90 23.18
N PRO A 21 2.82 -22.37 22.38
CA PRO A 21 3.55 -23.17 21.41
C PRO A 21 4.55 -24.09 22.11
N SER A 22 4.50 -25.38 21.78
CA SER A 22 5.48 -26.38 22.21
C SER A 22 6.83 -26.14 21.52
N LEU A 23 7.89 -26.12 22.33
CA LEU A 23 9.30 -26.13 21.94
C LEU A 23 9.59 -27.17 20.84
N LEU A 24 9.92 -26.70 19.64
CA LEU A 24 10.63 -27.49 18.65
C LEU A 24 12.04 -26.92 18.50
N GLN A 25 13.00 -27.82 18.67
CA GLN A 25 14.45 -27.57 18.65
C GLN A 25 14.90 -26.94 17.34
N ALA A 26 15.66 -25.85 17.44
CA ALA A 26 16.48 -25.35 16.35
C ALA A 26 17.58 -26.37 16.03
N LYS A 27 17.59 -26.90 14.81
CA LYS A 27 18.77 -27.57 14.25
C LYS A 27 19.67 -26.50 13.66
N GLU A 28 20.90 -26.45 14.17
CA GLU A 28 21.99 -25.65 13.65
C GLU A 28 22.36 -26.13 12.24
N VAL A 29 22.19 -25.25 11.24
CA VAL A 29 22.60 -25.50 9.85
C VAL A 29 24.03 -25.00 9.69
N GLN A 30 24.96 -25.92 9.47
CA GLN A 30 26.35 -25.61 9.14
C GLN A 30 26.44 -24.91 7.78
N LEU A 31 26.94 -23.67 7.78
CA LEU A 31 27.24 -22.91 6.57
C LEU A 31 28.56 -23.40 5.94
N THR A 32 28.51 -23.81 4.69
CA THR A 32 29.68 -23.85 3.79
C THR A 32 29.76 -22.54 2.99
N PRO A 33 30.96 -22.09 2.56
CA PRO A 33 31.09 -20.84 1.83
C PRO A 33 30.68 -21.01 0.36
N GLU A 34 29.71 -20.21 -0.09
CA GLU A 34 29.25 -20.12 -1.48
C GLU A 34 30.23 -19.31 -2.37
N PRO A 35 30.33 -19.61 -3.68
CA PRO A 35 31.25 -18.95 -4.60
C PRO A 35 30.83 -17.50 -4.94
N PRO A 36 31.75 -16.63 -5.40
CA PRO A 36 31.44 -15.24 -5.64
C PRO A 36 30.84 -15.05 -7.04
N GLY A 37 29.63 -14.50 -7.10
CA GLY A 37 29.14 -13.79 -8.27
C GLY A 37 27.86 -14.34 -8.89
N GLU A 38 26.73 -14.12 -8.23
CA GLU A 38 25.45 -13.90 -8.92
C GLU A 38 24.75 -12.68 -8.32
N ALA A 39 24.21 -11.84 -9.20
CA ALA A 39 23.62 -10.55 -8.87
C ALA A 39 22.55 -10.70 -7.78
N ASN A 40 22.67 -9.88 -6.73
CA ASN A 40 21.74 -9.79 -5.62
C ASN A 40 20.35 -9.45 -6.18
N GLN A 41 19.52 -10.46 -6.43
CA GLN A 41 18.09 -10.29 -6.60
C GLN A 41 17.60 -9.72 -5.28
N THR A 42 17.41 -8.41 -5.25
CA THR A 42 16.89 -7.67 -4.11
C THR A 42 15.67 -8.40 -3.61
N VAL A 43 15.79 -8.98 -2.41
CA VAL A 43 14.72 -9.71 -1.74
C VAL A 43 13.46 -8.87 -1.83
N LEU A 44 12.47 -9.34 -2.59
CA LEU A 44 11.16 -8.72 -2.69
C LEU A 44 10.62 -8.57 -1.27
N HIS A 45 10.36 -7.34 -0.85
CA HIS A 45 9.80 -7.04 0.47
C HIS A 45 8.53 -7.86 0.69
N VAL A 46 8.56 -8.73 1.69
CA VAL A 46 7.38 -9.50 2.12
C VAL A 46 6.48 -8.56 2.93
N PRO A 47 5.22 -8.33 2.53
CA PRO A 47 4.35 -7.44 3.27
C PRO A 47 4.05 -7.96 4.68
N VAL A 48 3.80 -7.03 5.59
CA VAL A 48 3.54 -7.34 6.99
C VAL A 48 2.18 -8.01 7.12
N MET A 49 2.10 -9.12 7.86
CA MET A 49 0.82 -9.80 8.16
C MET A 49 -0.04 -10.17 6.93
N VAL A 50 0.60 -10.60 5.83
CA VAL A 50 -0.11 -10.99 4.59
C VAL A 50 -1.21 -12.02 4.86
N ASN A 51 -0.92 -13.07 5.63
CA ASN A 51 -1.86 -14.16 5.84
C ASN A 51 -3.10 -13.66 6.60
N GLU A 52 -2.90 -12.86 7.64
CA GLU A 52 -3.98 -12.27 8.44
C GLU A 52 -4.83 -11.31 7.61
N VAL A 53 -4.21 -10.52 6.73
CA VAL A 53 -4.93 -9.65 5.79
C VAL A 53 -5.79 -10.47 4.84
N ILE A 54 -5.25 -11.54 4.25
CA ILE A 54 -6.00 -12.42 3.34
C ILE A 54 -7.14 -13.12 4.06
N GLU A 55 -6.91 -13.64 5.27
CA GLU A 55 -7.93 -14.30 6.07
C GLU A 55 -9.05 -13.33 6.48
N CYS A 56 -8.71 -12.10 6.86
CA CYS A 56 -9.68 -11.09 7.27
C CYS A 56 -10.48 -10.53 6.09
N LEU A 57 -9.81 -10.23 4.98
CA LEU A 57 -10.41 -9.64 3.79
C LEU A 57 -11.20 -10.67 2.99
N ALA A 58 -10.79 -11.95 3.05
CA ALA A 58 -11.36 -13.09 2.35
C ALA A 58 -11.75 -12.79 0.88
N PRO A 59 -10.80 -12.35 0.03
CA PRO A 59 -11.09 -11.91 -1.33
C PRO A 59 -11.80 -12.99 -2.16
N GLN A 60 -12.85 -12.59 -2.88
CA GLN A 60 -13.65 -13.46 -3.74
C GLN A 60 -13.60 -12.99 -5.19
N GLU A 61 -13.89 -13.90 -6.11
CA GLU A 61 -13.95 -13.61 -7.54
C GLU A 61 -14.95 -12.48 -7.84
N GLY A 62 -14.54 -11.56 -8.74
CA GLY A 62 -15.37 -10.45 -9.20
C GLY A 62 -15.47 -9.25 -8.26
N GLN A 63 -14.86 -9.31 -7.07
CA GLN A 63 -14.86 -8.21 -6.12
C GLN A 63 -14.00 -7.03 -6.57
N THR A 64 -14.38 -5.83 -6.15
CA THR A 64 -13.57 -4.62 -6.25
C THR A 64 -13.03 -4.25 -4.88
N ILE A 65 -11.71 -4.20 -4.75
CA ILE A 65 -11.01 -3.91 -3.50
C ILE A 65 -10.19 -2.64 -3.66
N LEU A 66 -10.23 -1.76 -2.66
CA LEU A 66 -9.46 -0.54 -2.58
C LEU A 66 -8.25 -0.73 -1.67
N ASP A 67 -7.05 -0.62 -2.22
CA ASP A 67 -5.80 -0.56 -1.46
C ASP A 67 -5.42 0.93 -1.28
N LEU A 68 -5.57 1.46 -0.07
CA LEU A 68 -5.37 2.89 0.23
C LEU A 68 -3.90 3.28 0.40
N THR A 69 -2.99 2.30 0.44
CA THR A 69 -1.56 2.46 0.72
C THR A 69 -0.79 1.43 -0.10
N PHE A 70 -0.96 1.48 -1.42
CA PHE A 70 -0.46 0.46 -2.33
C PHE A 70 1.04 0.15 -2.15
N GLY A 71 1.86 1.19 -1.93
CA GLY A 71 3.30 1.05 -1.73
C GLY A 71 3.99 0.32 -2.88
N ALA A 72 4.61 -0.82 -2.58
CA ALA A 72 5.26 -1.67 -3.57
C ALA A 72 4.33 -2.76 -4.15
N GLY A 73 3.05 -2.77 -3.78
CA GLY A 73 2.02 -3.67 -4.33
C GLY A 73 2.03 -5.10 -3.80
N GLY A 74 2.75 -5.39 -2.71
CA GLY A 74 2.86 -6.76 -2.22
C GLY A 74 1.55 -7.32 -1.62
N HIS A 75 0.77 -6.50 -0.90
CA HIS A 75 -0.58 -6.89 -0.46
C HIS A 75 -1.52 -7.04 -1.65
N THR A 76 -1.58 -6.04 -2.53
CA THR A 76 -2.34 -6.09 -3.79
C THR A 76 -2.06 -7.37 -4.58
N THR A 77 -0.78 -7.73 -4.78
CA THR A 77 -0.37 -8.94 -5.49
C THR A 77 -0.84 -10.20 -4.76
N SER A 78 -0.78 -10.21 -3.43
CA SER A 78 -1.24 -11.35 -2.62
C SER A 78 -2.76 -11.52 -2.69
N ILE A 79 -3.51 -10.43 -2.77
CA ILE A 79 -4.97 -10.41 -2.95
C ILE A 79 -5.36 -10.95 -4.33
N LEU A 80 -4.72 -10.44 -5.39
CA LEU A 80 -4.96 -10.86 -6.77
C LEU A 80 -4.66 -12.35 -7.03
N ARG A 81 -3.84 -12.99 -6.18
CA ARG A 81 -3.57 -14.43 -6.23
C ARG A 81 -4.66 -15.30 -5.62
N GLN A 82 -5.59 -14.74 -4.85
CA GLN A 82 -6.61 -15.53 -4.15
C GLN A 82 -7.77 -15.95 -5.05
N ALA A 83 -8.17 -15.09 -6.00
CA ALA A 83 -9.25 -15.39 -6.92
C ALA A 83 -9.08 -14.66 -8.26
N SER A 84 -9.68 -15.20 -9.31
CA SER A 84 -9.76 -14.56 -10.62
C SER A 84 -10.65 -13.31 -10.59
N ASN A 85 -10.45 -12.41 -11.56
CA ASN A 85 -11.33 -11.28 -11.81
C ASN A 85 -11.54 -10.32 -10.62
N ILE A 86 -10.63 -10.29 -9.65
CA ILE A 86 -10.61 -9.23 -8.63
C ILE A 86 -10.12 -7.94 -9.29
N LYS A 87 -10.82 -6.84 -9.04
CA LYS A 87 -10.39 -5.49 -9.41
C LYS A 87 -9.77 -4.80 -8.20
N ILE A 88 -8.64 -4.14 -8.42
CA ILE A 88 -7.91 -3.39 -7.40
C ILE A 88 -7.85 -1.93 -7.81
N LEU A 89 -8.30 -1.07 -6.92
CA LEU A 89 -8.03 0.37 -6.97
C LEU A 89 -6.79 0.61 -6.11
N ALA A 90 -5.65 0.84 -6.75
CA ALA A 90 -4.35 0.96 -6.10
C ALA A 90 -4.04 2.44 -5.85
N LEU A 91 -4.34 2.92 -4.65
CA LEU A 91 -4.15 4.30 -4.25
C LEU A 91 -2.85 4.46 -3.45
N ASP A 92 -2.04 5.44 -3.84
CA ASP A 92 -0.94 5.92 -3.03
C ASP A 92 -0.66 7.40 -3.29
N ARG A 93 -0.13 8.09 -2.28
CA ARG A 93 0.29 9.49 -2.41
C ARG A 93 1.67 9.63 -3.02
N ASP A 94 2.49 8.58 -2.92
CA ASP A 94 3.86 8.55 -3.42
C ASP A 94 3.89 8.30 -4.94
N PRO A 95 4.44 9.23 -5.74
CA PRO A 95 4.55 9.04 -7.19
C PRO A 95 5.33 7.78 -7.59
N ALA A 96 6.29 7.34 -6.78
CA ALA A 96 7.04 6.10 -7.03
C ALA A 96 6.13 4.87 -6.88
N ALA A 97 5.26 4.85 -5.87
CA ALA A 97 4.29 3.78 -5.66
C ALA A 97 3.27 3.75 -6.81
N PHE A 98 2.80 4.93 -7.25
CA PHE A 98 1.93 5.06 -8.41
C PHE A 98 2.58 4.54 -9.71
N ALA A 99 3.88 4.81 -9.93
CA ALA A 99 4.61 4.26 -11.07
C ALA A 99 4.68 2.72 -11.01
N ILE A 100 4.91 2.14 -9.84
CA ILE A 100 4.88 0.68 -9.64
C ILE A 100 3.47 0.13 -9.91
N ALA A 101 2.42 0.79 -9.45
CA ALA A 101 1.04 0.39 -9.72
C ALA A 101 0.74 0.38 -11.22
N GLN A 102 1.19 1.39 -11.96
CA GLN A 102 1.07 1.43 -13.42
C GLN A 102 1.82 0.25 -14.05
N GLN A 103 3.06 -0.01 -13.66
CA GLN A 103 3.83 -1.17 -14.13
C GLN A 103 3.13 -2.50 -13.87
N LEU A 104 2.58 -2.68 -12.67
CA LEU A 104 1.85 -3.88 -12.28
C LEU A 104 0.56 -4.04 -13.09
N ALA A 105 -0.14 -2.95 -13.41
CA ALA A 105 -1.33 -2.95 -14.25
C ALA A 105 -1.04 -3.46 -15.68
N HIS A 106 0.16 -3.27 -16.23
CA HIS A 106 0.52 -3.88 -17.52
C HIS A 106 0.53 -5.42 -17.47
N GLY A 107 0.84 -6.02 -16.32
CA GLY A 107 0.88 -7.47 -16.14
C GLY A 107 -0.48 -8.09 -15.80
N TYR A 108 -1.32 -7.37 -15.05
CA TYR A 108 -2.64 -7.83 -14.62
C TYR A 108 -3.80 -7.29 -15.47
N GLY A 109 -3.52 -6.41 -16.44
CA GLY A 109 -4.50 -5.82 -17.33
C GLY A 109 -5.49 -4.91 -16.58
N PRO A 110 -6.79 -4.92 -16.95
CA PRO A 110 -7.80 -3.99 -16.39
C PRO A 110 -8.14 -4.26 -14.91
N ASN A 111 -7.52 -5.25 -14.29
CA ASN A 111 -7.73 -5.64 -12.91
C ASN A 111 -7.03 -4.72 -11.91
N ILE A 112 -6.14 -3.84 -12.35
CA ILE A 112 -5.51 -2.84 -11.48
C ILE A 112 -5.74 -1.45 -12.08
N GLN A 113 -6.33 -0.56 -11.27
CA GLN A 113 -6.49 0.85 -11.59
C GLN A 113 -5.65 1.69 -10.60
N PRO A 114 -4.52 2.25 -11.06
CA PRO A 114 -3.70 3.14 -10.24
C PRO A 114 -4.39 4.48 -9.97
N LEU A 115 -4.31 4.97 -8.75
CA LEU A 115 -4.81 6.28 -8.32
C LEU A 115 -3.71 7.03 -7.55
N LEU A 116 -3.35 8.24 -8.00
CA LEU A 116 -2.34 9.07 -7.33
C LEU A 116 -3.02 10.10 -6.43
N GLY A 117 -2.87 9.95 -5.11
CA GLY A 117 -3.46 10.87 -4.14
C GLY A 117 -3.42 10.36 -2.71
N ARG A 118 -3.90 11.17 -1.77
CA ARG A 118 -3.95 10.77 -0.36
C ARG A 118 -5.16 9.88 -0.13
N PHE A 119 -5.08 8.95 0.82
CA PHE A 119 -6.25 8.17 1.22
C PHE A 119 -7.39 9.07 1.77
N SER A 120 -7.08 10.27 2.27
CA SER A 120 -8.06 11.28 2.68
C SER A 120 -8.84 11.89 1.52
N GLU A 121 -8.28 11.80 0.31
CA GLU A 121 -8.86 12.29 -0.96
C GLU A 121 -9.58 11.15 -1.71
N ALA A 122 -9.63 9.94 -1.13
CA ALA A 122 -10.11 8.73 -1.80
C ALA A 122 -11.52 8.90 -2.36
N GLU A 123 -12.44 9.53 -1.64
CA GLU A 123 -13.82 9.71 -2.11
C GLU A 123 -13.89 10.48 -3.45
N ASP A 124 -13.15 11.58 -3.58
CA ASP A 124 -13.15 12.40 -4.79
C ASP A 124 -12.38 11.75 -5.94
N LEU A 125 -11.30 11.02 -5.62
CA LEU A 125 -10.55 10.23 -6.59
C LEU A 125 -11.40 9.09 -7.15
N LEU A 126 -12.15 8.39 -6.31
CA LEU A 126 -13.05 7.31 -6.71
C LEU A 126 -14.18 7.82 -7.62
N LYS A 127 -14.80 8.96 -7.27
CA LYS A 127 -15.80 9.61 -8.13
C LYS A 127 -15.22 9.98 -9.49
N SER A 128 -14.03 10.59 -9.50
CA SER A 128 -13.34 11.00 -10.73
C SER A 128 -12.93 9.80 -11.59
N ALA A 129 -12.65 8.66 -10.95
CA ALA A 129 -12.34 7.39 -11.58
C ALA A 129 -13.58 6.64 -12.14
N GLY A 130 -14.79 7.17 -11.95
CA GLY A 130 -16.03 6.52 -12.39
C GLY A 130 -16.45 5.34 -11.52
N VAL A 131 -16.01 5.29 -10.27
CA VAL A 131 -16.38 4.24 -9.32
C VAL A 131 -17.71 4.58 -8.68
N GLU A 132 -18.70 3.69 -8.85
CA GLU A 132 -20.05 3.90 -8.33
C GLU A 132 -20.09 3.75 -6.80
N PRO A 133 -20.86 4.59 -6.08
CA PRO A 133 -21.05 4.43 -4.64
C PRO A 133 -21.57 3.03 -4.27
N GLY A 134 -20.96 2.40 -3.27
CA GLY A 134 -21.34 1.05 -2.82
C GLY A 134 -20.83 -0.10 -3.69
N SER A 135 -19.98 0.17 -4.68
CA SER A 135 -19.34 -0.85 -5.53
C SER A 135 -18.01 -1.41 -4.99
N ILE A 136 -17.54 -0.92 -3.83
CA ILE A 136 -16.32 -1.41 -3.17
C ILE A 136 -16.67 -2.52 -2.17
N ASP A 137 -16.11 -3.69 -2.38
CA ASP A 137 -16.33 -4.88 -1.55
C ASP A 137 -15.37 -4.98 -0.36
N GLY A 138 -14.19 -4.38 -0.49
CA GLY A 138 -13.14 -4.42 0.53
C GLY A 138 -12.21 -3.22 0.48
N VAL A 139 -11.65 -2.86 1.65
CA VAL A 139 -10.68 -1.76 1.79
C VAL A 139 -9.50 -2.26 2.62
N LEU A 140 -8.29 -2.02 2.13
CA LEU A 140 -7.04 -2.28 2.82
C LEU A 140 -6.35 -0.95 3.14
N LEU A 141 -5.80 -0.85 4.35
CA LEU A 141 -4.94 0.24 4.78
C LEU A 141 -3.79 -0.32 5.62
N ASP A 142 -2.57 -0.19 5.12
CA ASP A 142 -1.33 -0.48 5.82
C ASP A 142 -0.65 0.85 6.18
N ALA A 143 -0.89 1.31 7.41
CA ALA A 143 -0.41 2.59 7.86
C ALA A 143 1.08 2.48 8.27
N GLY A 144 1.97 2.88 7.37
CA GLY A 144 3.40 2.88 7.60
C GLY A 144 4.18 3.53 6.46
N CYS A 145 5.50 3.63 6.64
CA CYS A 145 6.41 3.97 5.55
C CYS A 145 6.84 2.68 4.85
N SER A 146 6.93 2.71 3.53
CA SER A 146 7.33 1.55 2.74
C SER A 146 8.86 1.36 2.77
N SER A 147 9.34 0.13 2.53
CA SER A 147 10.78 -0.14 2.44
C SER A 147 11.47 0.70 1.37
N MET A 148 10.84 0.91 0.22
CA MET A 148 11.35 1.77 -0.86
C MET A 148 11.63 3.22 -0.41
N GLN A 149 10.89 3.72 0.59
CA GLN A 149 11.13 5.04 1.18
C GLN A 149 12.36 5.03 2.09
N PHE A 150 12.55 3.98 2.90
CA PHE A 150 13.73 3.81 3.75
C PHE A 150 15.00 3.46 2.96
N ASP A 151 14.85 2.78 1.83
CA ASP A 151 15.98 2.29 1.04
C ASP A 151 16.60 3.36 0.15
N THR A 152 15.84 4.40 -0.19
CA THR A 152 16.27 5.53 -1.01
C THR A 152 16.77 6.68 -0.11
N PRO A 153 18.09 6.91 0.03
CA PRO A 153 18.62 7.89 0.97
C PRO A 153 18.12 9.31 0.73
N ASP A 154 17.97 9.69 -0.55
CA ASP A 154 17.50 11.02 -0.97
C ASP A 154 16.07 11.36 -0.49
N ARG A 155 15.30 10.36 -0.03
CA ARG A 155 13.96 10.55 0.53
C ARG A 155 13.97 10.95 2.00
N GLY A 156 15.10 10.80 2.71
CA GLY A 156 15.26 11.24 4.09
C GLY A 156 14.59 10.39 5.18
N PHE A 157 14.08 9.20 4.86
CA PHE A 157 13.46 8.31 5.85
C PHE A 157 14.49 7.41 6.58
N SER A 158 15.67 7.22 5.99
CA SER A 158 16.69 6.33 6.56
C SER A 158 17.38 6.98 7.76
N LEU A 159 17.55 6.20 8.83
CA LEU A 159 18.36 6.61 9.99
C LEU A 159 19.83 6.21 9.85
N SER A 160 20.16 5.29 8.94
CA SER A 160 21.50 4.71 8.78
C SER A 160 22.22 5.16 7.51
N LYS A 161 21.49 5.68 6.52
CA LYS A 161 22.04 6.21 5.27
C LYS A 161 21.92 7.75 5.30
N ASP A 162 22.99 8.44 4.91
CA ASP A 162 22.97 9.91 4.80
C ASP A 162 22.08 10.37 3.64
N GLY A 163 21.30 11.42 3.87
CA GLY A 163 20.41 12.04 2.89
C GLY A 163 19.80 13.33 3.43
N PRO A 164 19.14 14.13 2.57
CA PRO A 164 18.40 15.31 3.02
C PRO A 164 17.24 14.88 3.93
N LEU A 165 16.95 15.66 4.98
CA LEU A 165 15.80 15.41 5.86
C LEU A 165 14.50 15.87 5.19
N ASP A 166 14.08 15.17 4.13
CA ASP A 166 12.82 15.45 3.44
C ASP A 166 11.63 14.80 4.17
N MET A 167 11.62 13.46 4.27
CA MET A 167 10.57 12.66 4.93
C MET A 167 9.15 12.81 4.34
N ARG A 168 8.96 13.51 3.22
CA ARG A 168 7.67 13.56 2.52
C ARG A 168 7.49 12.34 1.64
N MET A 169 6.29 11.76 1.68
CA MET A 169 5.95 10.63 0.81
C MET A 169 5.62 11.08 -0.62
N ASP A 170 4.99 12.24 -0.76
CA ASP A 170 4.59 12.84 -2.03
C ASP A 170 5.71 13.68 -2.68
N GLY A 171 6.89 13.74 -2.06
CA GLY A 171 8.06 14.48 -2.54
C GLY A 171 7.74 15.96 -2.74
N ASP A 172 7.45 16.34 -3.98
CA ASP A 172 7.36 17.71 -4.46
C ASP A 172 5.97 18.35 -4.40
N ARG A 173 4.97 17.73 -3.74
CA ARG A 173 3.72 18.47 -3.49
C ARG A 173 4.07 19.68 -2.63
N CYS A 174 4.07 20.84 -3.28
CA CYS A 174 4.20 22.12 -2.63
C CYS A 174 3.16 22.14 -1.52
N PHE A 175 3.62 22.45 -0.31
CA PHE A 175 2.71 22.73 0.79
C PHE A 175 1.82 23.85 0.28
N ASP A 176 0.53 23.56 0.05
CA ASP A 176 -0.44 24.62 -0.18
C ASP A 176 -0.49 25.34 1.16
N SER A 177 0.34 26.38 1.27
CA SER A 177 0.54 27.16 2.48
C SER A 177 -0.84 27.44 3.03
N PHE A 178 -1.03 27.19 4.32
CA PHE A 178 -2.12 27.81 5.07
C PHE A 178 -2.21 29.24 4.57
N SER A 179 -3.26 29.53 3.80
CA SER A 179 -3.52 30.90 3.41
C SER A 179 -3.79 31.60 4.72
N ASP A 180 -2.77 32.30 5.18
CA ASP A 180 -2.93 33.33 6.17
C ASP A 180 -4.13 34.15 5.70
N ARG A 181 -5.19 34.15 6.51
CA ARG A 181 -6.39 34.94 6.23
C ARG A 181 -6.13 36.45 6.32
N SER A 182 -4.87 36.87 6.32
CA SER A 182 -4.47 38.25 6.20
C SER A 182 -3.51 38.46 5.02
N SER A 183 -3.96 39.32 4.12
CA SER A 183 -3.23 39.96 3.02
C SER A 183 -3.04 39.21 1.70
N SER A 184 -3.76 39.72 0.70
CA SER A 184 -3.62 39.53 -0.73
C SER A 184 -2.18 39.69 -1.23
N THR A 185 -1.69 38.74 -2.03
CA THR A 185 -1.16 38.97 -3.40
C THR A 185 -0.73 37.64 -4.03
N ALA A 186 -0.99 37.52 -5.32
CA ALA A 186 -0.77 36.32 -6.13
C ALA A 186 0.73 36.06 -6.39
N SER A 187 1.13 34.78 -6.40
CA SER A 187 2.37 34.34 -7.03
C SER A 187 2.11 33.14 -7.93
N THR A 188 2.29 33.33 -9.23
CA THR A 188 2.28 32.32 -10.29
C THR A 188 3.48 31.37 -10.18
N CYS A 189 3.24 30.06 -10.26
CA CYS A 189 4.29 29.05 -10.51
C CYS A 189 4.60 29.02 -12.02
N GLY A 190 5.89 29.01 -12.38
CA GLY A 190 6.40 28.80 -13.73
C GLY A 190 7.18 27.48 -13.81
N ASP A 191 7.23 26.93 -15.03
CA ASP A 191 7.76 25.63 -15.48
C ASP A 191 9.19 25.27 -15.03
#